data_AF-A0A150LQF6-F1
#
_entry.id   AF-A0A150LQF6-F1
#
_cell.length_a   1.000
_cell.length_b   1.000
_cell.length_c   1.000
_cell.angle_alpha   90.00
_cell.angle_beta   90.00
_cell.angle_gamma   90.00
#
_symmetry.space_group_name_H-M   'P 1'
#
loop_
_entity.id
_entity.type
_entity.pdbx_description
1 polymer ?
#
loop_
_entity_poly.entity_id
_entity_poly.type
_entity_poly.pdbx_seq_one_letter_code
_entity_poly.pdbx_strand_id
1 'polypeptide(L)'
;MNDAKEAGVTGYLVKPVSEEDLIPAIEIAKSQQEQFQLLERDIQLLKKSIEERKIIEKAKGKLMKRFSCTEEKAYEWMRKKSMEHRISMFKLAEKILEKYEKSIANN
;
A
#
# COMPACT_ATOMS: atom_id res chain seq x y z
N MET A 1 -9.73 -21.12 -30.47
CA MET A 1 -9.05 -19.82 -30.69
C MET A 1 -9.20 -18.86 -29.49
N ASN A 2 -9.76 -19.30 -28.35
CA ASN A 2 -9.97 -18.44 -27.17
C ASN A 2 -9.08 -18.78 -25.96
N ASP A 3 -8.28 -19.85 -26.00
CA ASP A 3 -7.61 -20.35 -24.77
C ASP A 3 -6.24 -19.71 -24.50
N ALA A 4 -5.78 -18.80 -25.36
CA ALA A 4 -4.48 -18.13 -25.19
C ALA A 4 -4.60 -16.68 -24.65
N LYS A 5 -5.80 -16.25 -24.25
CA LYS A 5 -6.03 -14.96 -23.55
C LYS A 5 -5.89 -15.05 -22.04
N GLU A 6 -6.01 -16.22 -21.43
CA GLU A 6 -5.98 -16.38 -19.97
C GLU A 6 -4.57 -16.55 -19.37
N ALA A 7 -3.55 -16.80 -20.20
CA ALA A 7 -2.20 -17.08 -19.73
C ALA A 7 -1.25 -15.86 -19.70
N GLY A 8 -1.74 -14.63 -19.84
CA GLY A 8 -0.89 -13.43 -19.83
C GLY A 8 0.12 -13.39 -20.99
N VAL A 9 -0.24 -13.95 -22.15
CA VAL A 9 0.63 -14.00 -23.33
C VAL A 9 0.57 -12.65 -24.04
N THR A 10 1.63 -11.84 -23.90
CA THR A 10 1.69 -10.48 -24.46
C THR A 10 2.16 -10.42 -25.93
N GLY A 11 2.17 -11.53 -26.66
CA GLY A 11 2.48 -11.53 -28.08
C GLY A 11 2.38 -12.91 -28.70
N TYR A 12 1.72 -13.00 -29.86
CA TYR A 12 1.75 -14.21 -30.69
C TYR A 12 2.89 -14.10 -31.70
N LEU A 13 3.79 -15.07 -31.69
CA LEU A 13 4.71 -15.28 -32.80
C LEU A 13 3.99 -16.04 -33.91
N VAL A 14 3.75 -15.36 -35.03
CA VAL A 14 3.18 -15.98 -36.24
C VAL A 14 4.34 -16.56 -37.06
N LYS A 15 4.26 -17.85 -37.38
CA LYS A 15 5.25 -18.55 -38.22
C LYS A 15 5.32 -17.97 -39.64
N PRO A 16 6.46 -18.09 -40.35
CA PRO A 16 7.71 -18.74 -39.92
C PRO A 16 8.60 -17.79 -39.12
N VAL A 17 9.09 -18.26 -37.97
CA VAL A 17 9.95 -17.49 -37.07
C VAL A 17 11.40 -17.88 -37.32
N SER A 18 12.28 -16.91 -37.59
CA SER A 18 13.74 -17.07 -37.63
C SER A 18 14.31 -16.93 -36.21
N GLU A 19 15.43 -17.59 -35.88
CA GLU A 19 16.12 -17.39 -34.58
C GLU A 19 16.44 -15.91 -34.30
N GLU A 20 16.59 -15.11 -35.36
CA GLU A 20 16.78 -13.66 -35.35
C GLU A 20 15.61 -12.88 -34.75
N ASP A 21 14.39 -13.39 -34.84
CA ASP A 21 13.16 -12.75 -34.31
C ASP A 21 12.86 -13.16 -32.86
N LEU A 22 13.50 -14.23 -32.38
CA LEU A 22 13.24 -14.80 -31.05
C LEU A 22 13.88 -13.96 -29.94
N ILE A 23 15.11 -13.49 -30.15
CA ILE A 23 15.84 -12.70 -29.16
C ILE A 23 15.13 -11.38 -28.86
N PRO A 24 14.72 -10.56 -29.85
CA PRO A 24 13.97 -9.34 -29.60
C PRO A 24 12.62 -9.59 -28.91
N ALA A 25 11.92 -10.67 -29.27
CA ALA A 25 10.65 -11.04 -28.63
C ALA A 25 10.82 -11.35 -27.14
N ILE A 26 11.88 -12.07 -26.76
CA ILE A 26 12.20 -12.37 -25.36
C ILE A 26 12.60 -11.11 -24.60
N GLU A 27 13.38 -10.22 -25.21
CA GLU A 27 13.76 -8.93 -24.60
C GLU A 27 12.53 -8.04 -24.34
N ILE A 28 11.61 -7.97 -25.31
CA ILE A 28 10.34 -7.25 -25.18
C ILE A 28 9.47 -7.89 -24.09
N ALA A 29 9.39 -9.21 -24.02
CA ALA A 29 8.64 -9.91 -22.98
C ALA A 29 9.21 -9.64 -21.58
N LYS A 30 10.54 -9.67 -21.44
CA LYS A 30 11.25 -9.37 -20.19
C LYS A 30 11.02 -7.93 -19.73
N SER A 31 11.16 -6.96 -20.65
CA SER A 31 10.91 -5.54 -20.35
C SER A 31 9.46 -5.31 -19.88
N GLN A 32 8.49 -5.95 -20.54
CA GLN A 32 7.08 -5.87 -20.14
C GLN A 32 6.83 -6.51 -18.77
N GLN A 33 7.49 -7.64 -18.47
CA GLN A 33 7.41 -8.27 -17.16
C GLN A 33 7.97 -7.36 -16.06
N GLU A 34 9.11 -6.72 -16.29
CA GLU A 34 9.71 -5.76 -15.34
C GLU A 34 8.77 -4.57 -15.09
N GLN A 35 8.17 -4.01 -16.15
CA GLN A 35 7.17 -2.94 -16.01
C GLN A 35 5.93 -3.38 -15.24
N PHE A 36 5.45 -4.60 -15.49
CA PHE A 36 4.30 -5.15 -14.79
C PHE A 36 4.58 -5.33 -13.29
N GLN A 37 5.76 -5.83 -12.94
CA GLN A 37 6.18 -5.97 -11.54
C GLN A 37 6.29 -4.63 -10.81
N LEU A 38 6.78 -3.59 -11.49
CA LEU A 38 6.82 -2.23 -10.94
C LEU A 38 5.40 -1.72 -10.66
N LEU A 39 4.47 -1.91 -11.60
CA LEU A 39 3.08 -1.49 -11.44
C LEU A 39 2.38 -2.26 -10.30
N GLU A 40 2.59 -3.57 -10.20
CA GLU A 40 2.06 -4.37 -9.10
C GLU A 40 2.58 -3.88 -7.74
N ARG A 41 3.88 -3.54 -7.67
CA ARG A 41 4.49 -2.96 -6.47
C ARG A 41 3.87 -1.61 -6.11
N ASP A 42 3.65 -0.74 -7.08
CA ASP A 42 3.03 0.56 -6.87
C ASP A 42 1.59 0.40 -6.35
N ILE A 43 0.81 -0.51 -6.95
CA ILE A 43 -0.54 -0.84 -6.47
C ILE A 43 -0.50 -1.31 -5.01
N GLN A 44 0.45 -2.15 -4.64
CA GLN A 44 0.61 -2.61 -3.26
C GLN A 44 0.97 -1.46 -2.31
N LEU A 45 1.88 -0.57 -2.72
CA LEU A 45 2.26 0.61 -1.92
C LEU A 45 1.09 1.58 -1.73
N LEU A 46 0.30 1.83 -2.78
CA LEU A 46 -0.90 2.65 -2.70
C LEU A 46 -1.96 2.03 -1.78
N LYS A 47 -2.22 0.72 -1.92
CA LYS A 47 -3.14 0.01 -1.03
C LYS A 47 -2.71 0.13 0.43
N LYS A 48 -1.41 -0.02 0.69
CA LYS A 48 -0.84 0.13 2.03
C LYS A 48 -1.01 1.55 2.56
N SER A 49 -0.72 2.59 1.78
CA SER A 49 -0.84 3.98 2.24
C SER A 49 -2.29 4.36 2.57
N ILE A 50 -3.26 3.85 1.82
CA ILE A 50 -4.69 4.02 2.10
C ILE A 50 -5.05 3.38 3.45
N GLU A 51 -4.61 2.15 3.70
CA GLU A 51 -4.90 1.46 4.96
C GLU A 51 -4.22 2.15 6.15
N GLU A 52 -2.97 2.58 6.00
CA GLU A 52 -2.26 3.36 7.01
C GLU A 52 -3.02 4.66 7.35
N ARG A 53 -3.55 5.35 6.33
CA ARG A 53 -4.33 6.58 6.53
C ARG A 53 -5.63 6.31 7.29
N LYS A 54 -6.35 5.22 7.00
CA LYS A 54 -7.55 4.85 7.77
C LYS A 54 -7.25 4.65 9.25
N ILE A 55 -6.13 4.00 9.58
CA ILE A 55 -5.72 3.76 10.96
C ILE A 55 -5.38 5.07 11.68
N ILE A 56 -4.67 5.99 11.00
CA ILE A 56 -4.36 7.32 11.54
C ILE A 56 -5.65 8.11 11.83
N GLU A 57 -6.60 8.13 10.89
CA GLU A 57 -7.89 8.82 11.07
C GLU A 57 -8.71 8.24 12.22
N LYS A 58 -8.74 6.91 12.37
CA LYS A 58 -9.40 6.24 13.51
C LYS A 58 -8.77 6.66 14.84
N ALA A 59 -7.44 6.66 14.94
CA ALA A 59 -6.74 7.07 16.15
C ALA A 59 -7.02 8.54 16.50
N LYS A 60 -6.98 9.43 15.50
CA LYS A 60 -7.31 10.85 15.64
C LYS A 60 -8.74 11.03 16.17
N GLY A 61 -9.72 10.31 15.61
CA GLY A 61 -11.10 10.34 16.09
C GLY A 61 -11.26 9.87 17.54
N LYS A 62 -10.47 8.88 17.99
CA LYS A 62 -10.46 8.47 19.41
C LYS A 62 -9.87 9.55 20.31
N LEU A 63 -8.78 10.20 19.90
CA LEU A 63 -8.18 11.31 20.62
C LEU A 63 -9.14 12.50 20.74
N MET A 64 -9.81 12.88 19.64
CA MET A 64 -10.81 13.94 19.63
C MET A 64 -11.90 13.68 20.67
N LYS A 65 -12.43 12.44 20.73
CA LYS A 65 -13.46 12.05 21.70
C LYS A 65 -12.97 12.06 23.16
N ARG A 66 -11.73 11.65 23.40
CA ARG A 66 -11.18 11.55 24.76
C ARG A 66 -10.77 12.90 25.34
N PHE A 67 -10.18 13.76 24.51
CA PHE A 67 -9.65 15.06 24.93
C PHE A 67 -10.59 16.22 24.58
N SER A 68 -11.76 15.93 24.00
CA SER A 68 -12.74 16.93 23.54
C SER A 68 -12.07 18.04 22.72
N CYS A 69 -11.18 17.66 21.80
CA CYS A 69 -10.36 18.59 21.01
C CYS A 69 -10.73 18.56 19.53
N THR A 70 -10.36 19.62 18.81
CA THR A 70 -10.54 19.69 17.35
C THR A 70 -9.62 18.71 16.64
N GLU A 71 -9.90 18.49 15.35
CA GLU A 71 -9.10 17.64 14.49
C GLU A 71 -7.65 18.14 14.38
N GLU A 72 -7.45 19.45 14.21
CA GLU A 72 -6.12 20.05 14.09
C GLU A 72 -5.29 19.79 15.35
N LYS A 73 -5.89 19.99 16.53
CA LYS A 73 -5.21 19.77 17.82
C LYS A 73 -4.83 18.30 18.01
N ALA A 74 -5.72 17.38 17.63
CA ALA A 74 -5.44 15.95 17.70
C ALA A 74 -4.30 15.56 16.75
N TYR A 75 -4.29 16.07 15.52
CA TYR A 75 -3.25 15.82 14.54
C TYR A 75 -1.89 16.39 14.97
N GLU A 76 -1.86 17.63 15.45
CA GLU A 76 -0.64 18.26 15.95
C GLU A 76 -0.05 17.49 17.14
N TRP A 77 -0.91 17.03 18.06
CA TRP A 77 -0.50 16.18 19.17
C TRP A 77 0.11 14.86 18.70
N MET A 78 -0.54 14.17 17.75
CA MET A 78 -0.01 12.93 17.17
C MET A 78 1.33 13.18 16.48
N ARG A 79 1.45 14.25 15.70
CA ARG A 79 2.68 14.62 15.01
C ARG A 79 3.81 14.89 16.00
N LYS A 80 3.55 15.67 17.05
CA LYS A 80 4.53 15.95 18.11
C LYS A 80 4.98 14.66 18.80
N LYS A 81 4.05 13.78 19.16
CA LYS A 81 4.36 12.49 19.79
C LYS A 81 5.13 11.55 18.88
N SER A 82 4.82 11.52 17.59
CA SER A 82 5.55 10.73 16.58
C SER A 82 7.01 11.17 16.51
N MET A 83 7.27 12.48 16.51
CA MET A 83 8.62 13.04 16.52
C MET A 83 9.36 12.75 17.83
N GLU A 84 8.73 12.96 18.99
CA GLU A 84 9.32 12.68 20.31
C GLU A 84 9.74 11.20 20.46
N HIS A 85 8.90 10.28 19.96
CA HIS A 85 9.16 8.84 20.04
C HIS A 85 9.93 8.27 18.83
N ARG A 86 10.27 9.11 17.83
CA ARG A 86 10.95 8.71 16.59
C ARG A 86 10.29 7.52 15.89
N ILE A 87 8.96 7.48 15.87
CA ILE A 87 8.17 6.45 15.19
C ILE A 87 7.26 7.09 14.15
N SER A 88 6.87 6.33 13.12
CA SER A 88 5.92 6.81 12.12
C SER A 88 4.56 7.13 12.75
N MET A 89 3.82 8.06 12.11
CA MET A 89 2.45 8.40 12.49
C MET A 89 1.54 7.17 12.54
N PHE A 90 1.73 6.23 11.60
CA PHE A 90 1.02 4.96 11.56
C PHE A 90 1.28 4.12 12.82
N LYS A 91 2.56 3.87 13.18
CA LYS A 91 2.90 3.10 14.39
C LYS A 91 2.39 3.77 15.67
N LEU A 92 2.38 5.10 15.71
CA LEU A 92 1.80 5.82 16.84
C LEU A 92 0.28 5.61 16.89
N ALA A 93 -0.41 5.69 15.75
CA ALA A 93 -1.85 5.45 15.65
C ALA A 93 -2.24 4.03 16.10
N GLU A 94 -1.49 3.00 15.69
CA GLU A 94 -1.67 1.63 16.17
C GLU A 94 -1.57 1.53 17.70
N LYS A 95 -0.50 2.10 18.29
CA LYS A 95 -0.32 2.13 19.75
C LYS A 95 -1.44 2.85 20.48
N ILE A 96 -1.95 3.94 19.90
CA ILE A 96 -3.10 4.66 20.45
C ILE A 96 -4.30 3.72 20.47
N LEU A 97 -4.68 3.15 19.33
CA LEU A 97 -5.85 2.27 19.21
C LEU A 97 -5.75 1.07 20.17
N GLU A 98 -4.60 0.41 20.25
CA GLU A 98 -4.36 -0.69 21.17
C GLU A 98 -4.58 -0.28 22.64
N LYS A 99 -4.10 0.91 23.03
CA LYS A 99 -4.31 1.44 24.38
C LYS A 99 -5.78 1.73 24.67
N TYR A 100 -6.53 2.23 23.68
CA TYR A 100 -7.97 2.45 23.83
C TYR A 100 -8.77 1.15 23.94
N GLU A 101 -8.40 0.10 23.20
CA GLU A 101 -9.05 -1.21 23.28
C GLU A 101 -8.84 -1.85 24.65
N LYS A 102 -7.61 -1.82 25.17
CA LYS A 102 -7.30 -2.30 26.53
C LYS A 102 -8.03 -1.51 27.62
N SER A 103 -8.23 -0.21 27.41
CA SER A 103 -9.02 0.62 28.34
C SER A 103 -10.49 0.21 28.42
N ILE A 104 -11.05 -0.36 27.35
CA ILE A 104 -12.45 -0.82 27.32
C ILE A 104 -12.55 -2.23 27.92
N ALA A 105 -11.55 -3.08 27.70
CA ALA A 105 -11.54 -4.44 28.23
C ALA A 105 -11.34 -4.54 29.75
N ASN A 106 -10.80 -3.49 30.39
CA ASN A 106 -10.54 -3.42 31.83
C ASN A 106 -11.62 -2.68 32.64
N ASN A 107 -12.79 -2.43 32.06
CA ASN A 107 -13.92 -1.73 32.70
C ASN A 107 -15.23 -2.45 32.39
#